data_AF-B3QV83-F1
#
_entry.id   AF-B3QV83-F1
#
_cell.length_a   1.000
_cell.length_b   1.000
_cell.length_c   1.000
_cell.angle_alpha   90.00
_cell.angle_beta   90.00
_cell.angle_gamma   90.00
#
_symmetry.space_group_name_H-M   'P 1'
#
loop_
_entity.id
_entity.type
_entity.pdbx_description
1 polymer ?
#
loop_
_entity_poly.entity_id
_entity_poly.type
_entity_poly.pdbx_seq_one_letter_code
_entity_poly.pdbx_strand_id
1 'polypeptide(L)'
;MKTSTILSDSEWHDLRSQIQELFDITLKYTELVARESDRIWDKSRPEFHKKENQSLDDALGVYQEVLNQFHEERKRAYLQTFNRVKADSFDRVSRIEKYLEKISDRIDGSFRASTAKE
;
A
#
# COMPACT_ATOMS: atom_id res chain seq x y z
N MET A 1 18.36 -28.96 28.97
CA MET A 1 17.79 -27.59 28.99
C MET A 1 16.74 -27.51 27.90
N LYS A 2 15.46 -27.29 28.23
CA LYS A 2 14.44 -27.02 27.21
C LYS A 2 14.72 -25.60 26.69
N THR A 3 15.19 -25.49 25.45
CA THR A 3 15.13 -24.24 24.70
C THR A 3 13.66 -23.84 24.67
N SER A 4 13.29 -22.92 25.56
CA SER A 4 11.94 -22.39 25.59
C SER A 4 11.80 -21.56 24.32
N THR A 5 11.11 -22.10 23.33
CA THR A 5 10.97 -21.53 21.99
C THR A 5 10.37 -20.14 22.09
N ILE A 6 11.06 -19.14 21.54
CA ILE A 6 10.72 -17.71 21.66
C ILE A 6 9.28 -17.45 21.16
N LEU A 7 8.96 -18.05 20.02
CA LEU A 7 7.62 -18.20 19.47
C LEU A 7 7.33 -19.69 19.29
N SER A 8 6.06 -20.08 19.41
CA SER A 8 5.59 -21.41 19.01
C SER A 8 5.73 -21.63 17.50
N ASP A 9 5.70 -22.89 17.06
CA ASP A 9 5.77 -23.23 15.63
C ASP A 9 4.62 -22.59 14.83
N SER A 10 3.42 -22.49 15.43
CA SER A 10 2.27 -21.80 14.83
C SER A 10 2.49 -20.29 14.71
N GLU A 11 3.11 -19.65 15.70
CA GLU A 11 3.42 -18.21 15.65
C GLU A 11 4.53 -17.92 14.64
N TRP A 12 5.53 -18.80 14.50
CA TRP A 12 6.53 -18.70 13.44
C TRP A 12 5.93 -18.83 12.05
N HIS A 13 4.98 -19.75 11.89
CA HIS A 13 4.27 -19.93 10.63
C HIS A 13 3.43 -18.68 10.30
N ASP A 14 2.67 -18.16 11.27
CA ASP A 14 1.86 -16.95 11.07
C ASP A 14 2.75 -15.73 10.75
N LEU A 15 3.85 -15.51 11.48
CA LEU A 15 4.79 -14.42 11.19
C LEU A 15 5.30 -14.48 9.73
N ARG A 16 5.71 -15.66 9.25
CA ARG A 16 6.13 -15.83 7.84
C ARG A 16 4.99 -15.53 6.88
N SER A 17 3.77 -15.99 7.16
CA SER A 17 2.59 -15.70 6.33
C SER A 17 2.32 -14.20 6.26
N GLN A 18 2.34 -13.49 7.40
CA GLN A 18 2.12 -12.04 7.43
C GLN A 18 3.16 -11.26 6.64
N ILE A 19 4.44 -11.65 6.73
CA ILE A 19 5.52 -11.04 5.95
C ILE A 19 5.33 -11.30 4.45
N GLN A 20 5.04 -12.54 4.06
CA GLN A 20 4.85 -12.90 2.67
C GLN A 20 3.63 -12.20 2.06
N GLU A 21 2.53 -12.13 2.81
CA GLU A 21 1.33 -11.43 2.37
C GLU A 21 1.54 -9.91 2.25
N LEU A 22 2.43 -9.29 3.03
CA LEU A 22 2.82 -7.89 2.83
C LEU A 22 3.57 -7.68 1.51
N PHE A 23 4.48 -8.58 1.15
CA PHE A 23 5.14 -8.53 -0.16
C PHE A 23 4.13 -8.70 -1.30
N ASP A 24 3.19 -9.63 -1.17
CA ASP A 24 2.13 -9.85 -2.15
C ASP A 24 1.20 -8.63 -2.28
N ILE A 25 0.85 -7.98 -1.17
CA ILE A 25 0.08 -6.73 -1.18
C ILE A 25 0.85 -5.61 -1.88
N THR A 26 2.16 -5.51 -1.64
CA THR A 26 3.02 -4.51 -2.30
C THR A 26 3.04 -4.73 -3.81
N LEU A 27 3.17 -5.98 -4.27
CA LEU A 27 3.12 -6.31 -5.69
C LEU A 27 1.74 -6.04 -6.30
N LYS A 28 0.67 -6.49 -5.63
CA LYS A 28 -0.72 -6.22 -6.06
C LYS A 28 -1.03 -4.73 -6.11
N TYR A 29 -0.44 -3.93 -5.22
CA TYR A 29 -0.56 -2.47 -5.25
C TYR A 29 0.03 -1.89 -6.52
N THR A 30 1.26 -2.27 -6.86
CA THR A 30 1.93 -1.81 -8.09
C THR A 30 1.13 -2.19 -9.33
N GLU A 31 0.60 -3.42 -9.38
CA GLU A 31 -0.25 -3.89 -10.48
C GLU A 31 -1.58 -3.14 -10.57
N LEU A 32 -2.25 -2.88 -9.43
CA LEU A 32 -3.51 -2.15 -9.39
C LEU A 32 -3.34 -0.70 -9.82
N VAL A 33 -2.28 -0.03 -9.35
CA VAL A 33 -1.97 1.35 -9.74
C VAL A 33 -1.68 1.42 -11.23
N ALA A 34 -0.89 0.49 -11.77
CA ALA A 34 -0.63 0.42 -13.21
C ALA A 34 -1.91 0.20 -14.01
N ARG A 35 -2.71 -0.83 -13.66
CA ARG A 35 -3.96 -1.14 -14.38
C ARG A 35 -5.00 -0.03 -14.30
N GLU A 36 -5.19 0.61 -13.14
CA GLU A 36 -6.17 1.70 -13.04
C GLU A 36 -5.68 3.00 -13.67
N SER A 37 -4.36 3.25 -13.67
CA SER A 37 -3.79 4.32 -14.47
C SER A 37 -4.07 4.10 -15.96
N ASP A 38 -3.81 2.90 -16.46
CA ASP A 38 -4.04 2.53 -17.87
C ASP A 38 -5.54 2.55 -18.23
N ARG A 39 -6.41 2.03 -17.37
CA ARG A 39 -7.87 2.01 -17.62
C ARG A 39 -8.45 3.41 -17.79
N ILE A 40 -8.01 4.36 -16.97
CA ILE A 40 -8.48 5.76 -17.05
C ILE A 40 -7.86 6.45 -18.27
N TRP A 41 -6.59 6.17 -18.54
CA TRP A 41 -5.89 6.68 -19.73
C TRP A 41 -6.56 6.23 -21.03
N ASP A 42 -6.98 4.96 -21.14
CA ASP A 42 -7.57 4.39 -22.34
C ASP A 42 -9.05 4.75 -22.54
N LYS A 43 -9.83 4.94 -21.46
CA LYS A 43 -11.27 5.24 -21.58
C LYS A 43 -11.58 6.70 -21.87
N SER A 44 -10.77 7.62 -21.37
CA SER A 44 -11.24 9.00 -21.18
C SER A 44 -10.17 10.06 -21.45
N ARG A 45 -9.09 9.74 -22.18
CA ARG A 45 -8.12 10.76 -22.56
C ARG A 45 -8.84 11.87 -23.32
N PRO A 46 -8.90 13.10 -22.77
CA PRO A 46 -9.61 14.18 -23.45
C PRO A 46 -8.88 14.52 -24.75
N GLU A 47 -9.62 14.54 -25.85
CA GLU A 47 -9.13 15.06 -27.12
C GLU A 47 -9.55 16.52 -27.28
N PHE A 48 -8.66 17.33 -27.86
CA PHE A 48 -8.99 18.70 -28.15
C PHE A 48 -9.88 18.76 -29.40
N HIS A 49 -11.10 19.27 -29.23
CA HIS A 49 -12.01 19.52 -30.34
C HIS A 49 -12.49 20.97 -30.31
N LYS A 50 -12.15 21.73 -31.35
CA LYS A 50 -12.64 23.08 -31.58
C LYS A 50 -13.80 23.04 -32.57
N LYS A 51 -14.94 23.66 -32.24
CA LYS A 51 -16.04 23.85 -33.19
C LYS A 51 -15.70 24.97 -34.20
N GLU A 52 -16.24 24.89 -35.42
CA GLU A 52 -15.95 25.86 -36.48
C GLU A 52 -16.21 27.31 -36.05
N ASN A 53 -17.32 27.55 -35.35
CA ASN A 53 -17.76 28.88 -34.89
C ASN A 53 -17.26 29.28 -33.49
N GLN A 54 -16.37 28.50 -32.88
CA GLN A 54 -15.83 28.79 -31.54
C GLN A 54 -14.48 29.51 -31.64
N SER A 55 -14.23 30.49 -30.77
CA SER A 55 -12.91 31.10 -30.65
C SER A 55 -11.89 30.09 -30.12
N LEU A 56 -10.61 30.28 -30.43
CA LEU A 56 -9.57 29.37 -29.95
C LEU A 56 -9.46 29.39 -28.42
N ASP A 57 -9.55 30.58 -27.82
CA ASP A 57 -9.45 30.77 -26.37
C ASP A 57 -10.62 30.10 -25.63
N ASP A 58 -11.84 30.20 -26.16
CA ASP A 58 -13.00 29.51 -25.59
C ASP A 58 -12.85 27.99 -25.71
N ALA A 59 -12.31 27.49 -26.82
CA ALA A 59 -12.07 26.05 -27.00
C ALA A 59 -10.99 25.53 -26.05
N LEU A 60 -9.93 26.31 -25.82
CA LEU A 60 -8.87 25.99 -24.86
C LEU A 60 -9.39 26.02 -23.41
N GLY A 61 -10.25 26.98 -23.06
CA GLY A 61 -10.89 27.05 -21.76
C GLY A 61 -11.71 25.81 -21.44
N VAL A 62 -12.60 25.41 -22.37
CA VAL A 62 -13.41 24.19 -22.23
C VAL A 62 -12.52 22.94 -22.13
N TYR A 63 -11.49 22.84 -22.98
CA TYR A 63 -10.57 21.71 -22.93
C TYR A 63 -9.81 21.62 -21.60
N GLN A 64 -9.38 22.75 -21.05
CA GLN A 64 -8.72 22.82 -19.75
C GLN A 64 -9.63 22.36 -18.61
N GLU A 65 -10.92 22.73 -18.64
CA GLU A 65 -11.90 22.25 -17.66
C GLU A 65 -12.10 20.74 -17.73
N VAL A 66 -12.21 20.18 -18.93
CA VAL A 66 -12.33 18.73 -19.15
C VAL A 66 -11.08 18.00 -18.66
N LEU A 67 -9.88 18.52 -18.96
CA LEU A 67 -8.62 17.98 -18.44
C LEU A 67 -8.57 17.99 -16.90
N ASN A 68 -9.00 19.09 -16.28
CA ASN A 68 -9.02 19.19 -14.82
C ASN A 68 -9.98 18.17 -14.19
N GLN A 69 -11.17 17.99 -14.78
CA GLN A 69 -12.13 16.96 -14.33
C GLN A 69 -11.54 15.55 -14.47
N PHE A 70 -10.95 15.24 -15.63
CA PHE A 70 -10.27 13.97 -15.87
C PHE A 70 -9.15 13.70 -14.84
N HIS A 71 -8.33 14.71 -14.53
CA HIS A 71 -7.27 14.58 -13.53
C HIS A 71 -7.80 14.34 -12.12
N GLU A 72 -8.88 15.01 -11.71
CA GLU A 72 -9.50 14.81 -10.41
C GLU A 72 -10.17 13.43 -10.30
N GLU A 73 -10.83 12.94 -11.35
CA GLU A 73 -11.36 11.57 -11.40
C GLU A 73 -10.25 10.53 -11.25
N ARG A 74 -9.14 10.71 -11.98
CA ARG A 74 -7.96 9.84 -11.88
C ARG A 74 -7.39 9.82 -10.47
N LYS A 75 -7.25 11.00 -9.86
CA LYS A 75 -6.75 11.16 -8.49
C LYS A 75 -7.67 10.49 -7.47
N ARG A 76 -8.99 10.62 -7.60
CA ARG A 76 -9.96 9.95 -6.71
C ARG A 76 -9.87 8.44 -6.81
N ALA A 77 -9.85 7.88 -8.02
CA ALA A 77 -9.73 6.44 -8.24
C ALA A 77 -8.42 5.88 -7.66
N TYR A 78 -7.32 6.60 -7.85
CA TYR A 78 -6.02 6.28 -7.22
C TYR A 78 -6.14 6.27 -5.68
N LEU A 79 -6.68 7.34 -5.08
CA LEU A 79 -6.78 7.46 -3.62
C LEU A 79 -7.68 6.40 -2.99
N GLN A 80 -8.79 6.03 -3.63
CA GLN A 80 -9.66 4.95 -3.16
C GLN A 80 -8.93 3.61 -3.13
N THR A 81 -8.20 3.29 -4.20
CA THR A 81 -7.43 2.06 -4.31
C THR A 81 -6.28 2.02 -3.31
N PHE A 82 -5.56 3.14 -3.18
CA PHE A 82 -4.49 3.30 -2.19
C PHE A 82 -4.99 3.13 -0.76
N ASN A 83 -6.09 3.78 -0.38
CA ASN A 83 -6.63 3.69 0.98
C ASN A 83 -7.06 2.26 1.35
N ARG A 84 -7.64 1.52 0.40
CA ARG A 84 -7.99 0.11 0.61
C ARG A 84 -6.75 -0.75 0.88
N VAL A 85 -5.74 -0.63 0.03
CA VAL A 85 -4.48 -1.39 0.16
C VAL A 85 -3.70 -1.00 1.42
N LYS A 86 -3.70 0.29 1.76
CA LYS A 86 -3.08 0.82 2.97
C LYS A 86 -3.69 0.18 4.21
N ALA A 87 -5.02 0.13 4.31
CA ALA A 87 -5.71 -0.47 5.46
C ALA A 87 -5.28 -1.95 5.67
N ASP A 88 -5.30 -2.76 4.61
CA ASP A 88 -4.88 -4.17 4.67
C ASP A 88 -3.41 -4.35 5.07
N SER A 89 -2.55 -3.38 4.73
CA SER A 89 -1.12 -3.40 5.08
C SER A 89 -0.89 -3.04 6.57
N PHE A 90 -1.65 -2.10 7.12
CA PHE A 90 -1.50 -1.66 8.51
C PHE A 90 -1.78 -2.77 9.53
N ASP A 91 -2.86 -3.53 9.34
CA ASP A 91 -3.21 -4.63 10.24
C ASP A 91 -2.13 -5.71 10.30
N ARG A 92 -1.45 -5.95 9.17
CA ARG A 92 -0.38 -6.95 9.05
C ARG A 92 0.91 -6.48 9.69
N VAL A 93 1.29 -5.22 9.47
CA VAL A 93 2.43 -4.59 10.14
C VAL A 93 2.24 -4.66 11.66
N SER A 94 1.05 -4.32 12.17
CA SER A 94 0.77 -4.40 13.61
C SER A 94 0.91 -5.82 14.17
N ARG A 95 0.53 -6.86 13.40
CA ARG A 95 0.73 -8.27 13.80
C ARG A 95 2.21 -8.66 13.83
N ILE A 96 2.98 -8.22 12.84
CA ILE A 96 4.43 -8.46 12.79
C ILE A 96 5.12 -7.77 13.96
N GLU A 97 4.79 -6.51 14.24
CA GLU A 97 5.33 -5.75 15.38
C GLU A 97 5.12 -6.49 16.70
N LYS A 98 3.93 -7.04 16.95
CA LYS A 98 3.67 -7.86 18.15
C LYS A 98 4.55 -9.10 18.26
N TYR A 99 4.86 -9.76 17.14
CA TYR A 99 5.78 -10.88 17.15
C TYR A 99 7.23 -10.44 17.38
N LEU A 100 7.64 -9.30 16.82
CA LEU A 100 8.96 -8.71 17.06
C LEU A 100 9.14 -8.26 18.51
N GLU A 101 8.11 -7.68 19.13
CA GLU A 101 8.11 -7.33 20.56
C GLU A 101 8.33 -8.57 21.43
N LYS A 102 7.56 -9.66 21.20
CA LYS A 102 7.76 -10.94 21.91
C LYS A 102 9.17 -11.51 21.74
N ILE A 103 9.75 -11.36 20.55
CA ILE A 103 11.13 -11.77 20.28
C ILE A 103 12.12 -10.90 21.07
N SER A 104 11.94 -9.58 21.03
CA SER A 104 12.81 -8.60 21.70
C SER A 104 12.81 -8.75 23.21
N ASP A 105 11.62 -8.81 23.84
CA ASP A 105 11.46 -8.96 25.30
C ASP A 105 12.22 -10.17 25.84
N ARG A 106 12.29 -11.23 25.03
CA ARG A 106 12.91 -12.49 25.40
C ARG A 106 14.41 -12.51 25.18
N ILE A 107 14.89 -11.79 24.16
CA ILE A 107 16.33 -11.57 23.94
C ILE A 107 16.91 -10.67 25.04
N ASP A 108 16.23 -9.59 25.39
CA ASP A 108 16.64 -8.68 26.48
C ASP A 108 16.59 -9.34 27.86
N GLY A 109 15.55 -10.16 28.12
CA GLY A 109 15.46 -10.98 29.34
C GLY A 109 16.57 -12.04 29.42
N SER A 110 16.95 -12.64 28.30
CA SER A 110 18.07 -13.59 28.22
C SER A 110 19.42 -12.91 28.49
N PHE A 111 19.63 -11.69 27.97
CA PHE A 111 20.87 -10.93 28.17
C PHE A 111 21.06 -10.47 29.63
N ARG A 112 19.99 -9.98 30.27
CA ARG A 112 20.01 -9.59 31.70
C ARG A 112 20.21 -10.78 32.65
N ALA A 113 19.68 -11.95 32.31
CA ALA A 113 19.88 -13.17 33.11
C ALA A 113 21.32 -13.71 33.02
N SER A 114 22.03 -13.47 31.91
CA SER A 114 23.44 -13.85 31.76
C SER A 114 24.41 -12.92 32.49
N THR A 115 24.10 -11.63 32.63
CA THR A 115 24.99 -10.65 33.30
C THR A 115 24.78 -10.57 34.82
N ALA A 116 23.67 -11.08 35.35
CA ALA A 116 23.41 -11.15 36.80
C ALA A 116 24.05 -12.36 37.50
N LYS A 117 24.76 -13.23 36.76
CA LYS A 117 25.45 -14.42 37.26
C LYS A 117 26.97 -14.29 37.32
N GLU A 118 27.51 -13.11 37.00
CA GLU A 118 28.90 -12.71 37.27
C GLU A 118 28.97 -11.88 38.55
#